data_AF-A0A359H722-F1
#
_entry.id   AF-A0A359H722-F1
#
_cell.length_a   1.000
_cell.length_b   1.000
_cell.length_c   1.000
_cell.angle_alpha   90.00
_cell.angle_beta   90.00
_cell.angle_gamma   90.00
#
_symmetry.space_group_name_H-M   'P 1'
#
loop_
_entity.id
_entity.type
_entity.pdbx_description
1 polymer ?
#
loop_
_entity_poly.entity_id
_entity_poly.type
_entity_poly.pdbx_seq_one_letter_code
_entity_poly.pdbx_strand_id
1 'polypeptide(L)'
;MFEALARIAEVKIREAIENGEFENLPGKGKPLEIDNMSFVPAELRMAFRIIKNAGLVPMEVSLNKEMETLKKKIEESTDETERKTLKRKLIELDVRYNILRERNITRK
;
A
#
# COMPACT_ATOMS: atom_id res chain seq x y z
N MET A 1 10.46 15.83 -24.96
CA MET A 1 9.48 14.84 -24.44
C MET A 1 9.01 15.20 -23.03
N PHE A 2 9.90 15.54 -22.08
CA PHE A 2 9.51 15.97 -20.72
C PHE A 2 8.94 17.39 -20.62
N GLU A 3 9.23 18.30 -21.57
CA GLU A 3 8.76 19.69 -21.52
C GLU A 3 7.24 19.85 -21.57
N ALA A 4 6.55 18.99 -22.32
CA ALA A 4 5.09 19.02 -22.38
C ALA A 4 4.46 18.65 -21.03
N LEU A 5 5.00 17.63 -20.36
CA LEU A 5 4.58 17.23 -19.02
C LEU A 5 4.86 18.33 -17.99
N ALA A 6 6.02 18.97 -18.06
CA ALA A 6 6.37 20.09 -17.18
C ALA A 6 5.40 21.26 -17.35
N ARG A 7 5.03 21.59 -18.59
CA ARG A 7 4.07 22.66 -18.88
C ARG A 7 2.66 22.34 -18.35
N ILE A 8 2.20 21.10 -18.49
CA ILE A 8 0.92 20.65 -17.94
C ILE A 8 0.94 20.73 -16.40
N ALA A 9 2.03 20.28 -15.77
CA ALA A 9 2.20 20.35 -14.33
C ALA A 9 2.17 21.81 -13.82
N GLU A 10 2.90 22.70 -14.47
CA GLU A 10 2.96 24.13 -14.14
C GLU A 10 1.57 24.79 -14.18
N VAL A 11 0.79 24.52 -15.22
CA VAL A 11 -0.57 25.05 -15.34
C VAL A 11 -1.45 24.54 -14.20
N LYS A 12 -1.40 23.23 -13.89
CA LYS A 12 -2.18 22.63 -12.80
C LYS A 12 -1.81 23.19 -11.43
N ILE A 13 -0.53 23.44 -11.19
CA ILE A 13 -0.05 24.03 -9.94
C ILE A 13 -0.60 25.45 -9.78
N ARG A 14 -0.56 26.28 -10.83
CA ARG A 14 -1.10 27.64 -10.77
C ARG A 14 -2.61 27.65 -10.53
N GLU A 15 -3.37 26.81 -11.23
CA GLU A 15 -4.82 26.66 -11.02
C GLU A 15 -5.12 26.35 -9.54
N ALA A 16 -4.40 25.40 -8.95
CA ALA A 16 -4.60 25.02 -7.54
C ALA A 16 -4.20 26.13 -6.55
N ILE A 17 -3.19 26.95 -6.89
CA ILE A 17 -2.83 28.15 -6.10
C ILE A 17 -3.96 29.19 -6.17
N GLU A 18 -4.45 29.50 -7.37
CA GLU A 18 -5.53 30.47 -7.57
C GLU A 18 -6.84 30.05 -6.89
N ASN A 19 -7.12 28.75 -6.87
CA ASN A 19 -8.26 28.16 -6.16
C ASN A 19 -8.08 28.13 -4.62
N GLY A 20 -6.90 28.50 -4.10
CA GLY A 20 -6.60 28.47 -2.67
C GLY A 20 -6.48 27.05 -2.08
N GLU A 21 -6.26 26.03 -2.91
CA GLU A 21 -6.19 24.63 -2.46
C GLU A 21 -5.02 24.38 -1.50
N PHE A 22 -4.00 25.23 -1.51
CA PHE A 22 -2.86 25.20 -0.60
C PHE A 22 -3.09 25.93 0.74
N GLU A 23 -4.21 26.64 0.91
CA GLU A 23 -4.42 27.50 2.08
C GLU A 23 -4.70 26.75 3.38
N ASN A 24 -5.39 25.61 3.30
CA ASN A 24 -5.81 24.82 4.47
C ASN A 24 -5.33 23.36 4.39
N LEU A 25 -4.09 23.15 3.96
CA LEU A 25 -3.52 21.81 3.89
C LEU A 25 -3.41 21.18 5.29
N PRO A 26 -3.72 19.87 5.40
CA PRO A 26 -3.46 19.13 6.62
C PRO A 26 -1.96 19.17 6.94
N GLY A 27 -1.62 19.70 8.12
CA GLY A 27 -0.24 19.84 8.56
C GLY A 27 0.41 21.20 8.26
N LYS A 28 -0.30 22.17 7.64
CA LYS A 28 0.23 23.54 7.45
C LYS A 28 0.66 24.14 8.80
N GLY A 29 1.90 24.60 8.88
CA GLY A 29 2.51 25.17 10.08
C GLY A 29 2.89 24.17 11.18
N LYS A 30 2.68 22.86 10.96
CA LYS A 30 3.10 21.81 11.90
C LYS A 30 4.44 21.20 11.48
N PRO A 31 5.22 20.62 12.41
CA PRO A 31 6.41 19.85 12.06
C PRO A 31 6.08 18.76 11.04
N LEU A 32 6.98 18.55 10.08
CA LEU A 32 6.80 17.51 9.08
C LEU A 32 6.81 16.13 9.74
N GLU A 33 5.79 15.31 9.46
CA GLU A 33 5.81 13.91 9.85
C GLU A 33 6.83 13.15 9.00
N ILE A 34 7.90 12.70 9.64
CA ILE A 34 8.92 11.89 8.97
C ILE A 34 8.43 10.45 8.91
N ASP A 35 8.04 10.04 7.71
CA ASP A 35 7.65 8.66 7.44
C ASP A 35 8.84 7.72 7.73
N ASN A 36 8.70 6.85 8.73
CA ASN A 36 9.77 5.94 9.13
C ASN A 36 9.93 4.80 8.11
N MET A 37 10.69 5.08 7.05
CA MET A 37 11.03 4.13 5.98
C MET A 37 12.41 3.49 6.18
N SER A 38 12.92 3.46 7.41
CA SER A 38 14.25 2.92 7.72
C SER A 38 14.43 1.46 7.29
N PHE A 39 13.34 0.69 7.29
CA PHE A 39 13.32 -0.71 6.84
C PHE A 39 13.20 -0.88 5.33
N VAL A 40 13.01 0.20 4.57
CA VAL A 40 12.86 0.19 3.12
C VAL A 40 14.18 0.62 2.47
N PRO A 41 14.76 -0.19 1.56
CA PRO A 41 15.92 0.19 0.76
C PRO A 41 15.71 1.54 0.07
N ALA A 42 16.76 2.37 -0.01
CA ALA A 42 16.64 3.77 -0.46
C ALA A 42 16.00 3.89 -1.85
N GLU A 43 16.33 2.96 -2.74
CA GLU A 43 15.86 2.91 -4.13
C GLU A 43 14.36 2.64 -4.22
N LEU A 44 13.79 1.97 -3.20
CA LEU A 44 12.37 1.60 -3.17
C LEU A 44 11.50 2.64 -2.46
N ARG A 45 12.07 3.52 -1.63
CA ARG A 45 11.28 4.45 -0.78
C ARG A 45 10.32 5.32 -1.58
N MET A 46 10.73 5.82 -2.75
CA MET A 46 9.87 6.65 -3.59
C MET A 46 8.66 5.86 -4.13
N ALA A 47 8.89 4.64 -4.61
CA ALA A 47 7.82 3.78 -5.09
C ALA A 47 6.81 3.45 -3.96
N PHE A 48 7.31 3.11 -2.76
CA PHE A 48 6.46 2.88 -1.59
C PHE A 48 5.68 4.15 -1.17
N ARG A 49 6.28 5.33 -1.26
CA ARG A 49 5.61 6.61 -0.96
C ARG A 49 4.49 6.94 -1.95
N ILE A 50 4.72 6.72 -3.25
CA ILE A 50 3.69 6.91 -4.28
C ILE A 50 2.51 5.97 -4.03
N ILE A 51 2.80 4.70 -3.77
CA ILE A 51 1.78 3.67 -3.48
C ILE A 51 0.97 4.06 -2.22
N LYS A 52 1.65 4.41 -1.13
CA LYS A 52 1.02 4.85 0.13
C LYS A 52 0.12 6.07 -0.08
N ASN A 53 0.61 7.09 -0.79
CA ASN A 53 -0.14 8.32 -1.05
C ASN A 53 -1.37 8.09 -1.96
N ALA A 54 -1.29 7.12 -2.87
CA ALA A 54 -2.42 6.71 -3.71
C ALA A 54 -3.49 5.89 -2.95
N GLY A 55 -3.29 5.62 -1.64
CA GLY A 55 -4.16 4.73 -0.86
C GLY A 55 -4.04 3.26 -1.26
N LEU A 56 -3.05 2.93 -2.10
CA LEU A 56 -2.78 1.56 -2.52
C LEU A 56 -1.88 0.91 -1.48
N VAL A 57 -2.19 -0.32 -1.08
CA VAL A 57 -1.30 -1.12 -0.24
C VAL A 57 -0.53 -2.12 -1.11
N PRO A 58 0.75 -2.39 -0.82
CA PRO A 58 1.47 -3.48 -1.49
C PRO A 58 0.68 -4.79 -1.39
N MET A 59 0.75 -5.63 -2.43
CA MET A 59 -0.02 -6.88 -2.48
C MET A 59 0.30 -7.81 -1.30
N GLU A 60 1.52 -7.75 -0.79
CA GLU A 60 1.96 -8.51 0.38
C GLU A 60 1.18 -8.08 1.64
N VAL A 61 0.90 -6.78 1.78
CA VAL A 61 0.16 -6.22 2.91
C VAL A 61 -1.32 -6.60 2.82
N SER A 62 -1.91 -6.56 1.61
CA SER A 62 -3.32 -6.98 1.43
C SER A 62 -3.51 -8.47 1.67
N LEU A 63 -2.61 -9.32 1.15
CA LEU A 63 -2.63 -10.76 1.39
C LEU A 63 -2.49 -11.10 2.88
N ASN A 64 -1.58 -10.43 3.59
CA ASN A 64 -1.45 -10.61 5.05
C ASN A 64 -2.74 -10.23 5.80
N LYS A 65 -3.39 -9.11 5.44
CA LYS A 65 -4.68 -8.74 6.04
C LYS A 65 -5.78 -9.77 5.77
N GLU A 66 -5.84 -10.32 4.55
CA GLU A 66 -6.83 -11.34 4.20
C GLU A 66 -6.58 -12.65 4.99
N MET A 67 -5.31 -13.07 5.12
CA MET A 67 -4.95 -14.24 5.93
C MET A 67 -5.34 -14.06 7.40
N GLU A 68 -5.05 -12.90 8.00
CA GLU A 68 -5.46 -12.60 9.39
C GLU A 68 -6.98 -12.60 9.56
N THR A 69 -7.71 -12.10 8.55
CA THR A 69 -9.18 -12.13 8.55
C THR A 69 -9.71 -13.56 8.47
N LEU A 70 -9.10 -14.41 7.64
CA LEU A 70 -9.47 -15.83 7.53
C LEU A 70 -9.18 -16.60 8.83
N LYS A 71 -8.05 -16.34 9.49
CA LYS A 71 -7.73 -16.96 10.79
C LYS A 71 -8.79 -16.64 11.84
N LYS A 72 -9.19 -15.37 11.97
CA LYS A 72 -10.28 -14.98 12.88
C LYS A 72 -11.59 -15.69 12.56
N LYS A 73 -11.99 -15.76 11.29
CA LYS A 73 -13.19 -16.50 10.87
C LYS A 73 -13.12 -18.00 11.19
N ILE A 74 -11.94 -18.61 11.08
CA ILE A 74 -11.74 -20.02 11.45
C ILE A 74 -11.89 -20.23 12.97
N GLU A 75 -11.45 -19.27 13.78
CA GLU A 75 -11.59 -19.30 15.24
C GLU A 75 -13.06 -19.11 15.67
N GLU A 76 -13.78 -18.23 14.99
CA GLU A 76 -15.19 -17.91 15.26
C GLU A 76 -16.18 -18.94 14.69
N SER A 77 -15.80 -19.71 13.67
CA SER A 77 -16.70 -20.68 13.03
C SER A 77 -16.91 -21.93 13.90
N THR A 78 -18.18 -22.22 14.15
CA THR A 78 -18.67 -23.41 14.89
C THR A 78 -19.03 -24.58 13.98
N ASP A 79 -19.08 -24.37 12.67
CA ASP A 79 -19.34 -25.44 11.69
C ASP A 79 -18.04 -26.03 11.15
N GLU A 80 -17.87 -27.35 11.31
CA GLU A 80 -16.67 -28.06 10.87
C GLU A 80 -16.52 -28.05 9.33
N THR A 81 -17.63 -27.99 8.58
CA THR A 81 -17.55 -27.95 7.12
C THR A 81 -17.07 -26.61 6.60
N GLU A 82 -17.61 -25.51 7.13
CA GLU A 82 -17.14 -24.14 6.88
C GLU A 82 -15.68 -23.94 7.37
N ARG A 83 -15.33 -24.46 8.54
CA ARG A 83 -13.96 -24.38 9.06
C ARG A 83 -12.95 -25.03 8.11
N LYS A 84 -13.32 -26.16 7.50
CA LYS A 84 -12.48 -26.87 6.51
C LYS A 84 -12.32 -26.08 5.21
N THR A 85 -13.37 -25.41 4.72
CA THR A 85 -13.27 -24.58 3.51
C THR A 85 -12.43 -23.32 3.76
N LEU A 86 -12.61 -22.66 4.89
CA LEU A 86 -11.80 -21.50 5.29
C LEU A 86 -10.32 -21.86 5.45
N LYS A 87 -10.01 -23.01 6.06
CA LYS A 87 -8.63 -23.53 6.17
C LYS A 87 -7.99 -23.79 4.80
N ARG A 88 -8.74 -24.35 3.84
CA ARG A 88 -8.24 -24.53 2.47
C ARG A 88 -7.90 -23.20 1.81
N LYS A 89 -8.77 -22.22 1.95
CA LYS A 89 -8.54 -20.87 1.41
C LYS A 89 -7.32 -20.19 2.06
N LEU A 90 -7.11 -20.39 3.36
CA LEU A 90 -5.93 -19.90 4.05
C LEU A 90 -4.63 -20.51 3.51
N ILE A 91 -4.60 -21.82 3.26
CA ILE A 91 -3.44 -22.51 2.68
C ILE A 91 -3.13 -21.98 1.27
N GLU A 92 -4.17 -21.79 0.44
CA GLU A 92 -4.00 -21.23 -0.90
C GLU A 92 -3.36 -19.83 -0.86
N LEU A 93 -3.84 -18.97 0.04
CA LEU A 93 -3.26 -17.64 0.23
C LEU A 93 -1.81 -17.69 0.71
N ASP A 94 -1.49 -18.59 1.63
CA ASP A 94 -0.14 -18.75 2.17
C ASP A 94 0.86 -19.16 1.08
N VAL A 95 0.50 -20.13 0.23
CA VAL A 95 1.31 -20.53 -0.93
C VAL A 95 1.53 -19.35 -1.88
N ARG A 96 0.47 -18.59 -2.20
CA ARG A 96 0.57 -17.41 -3.07
C ARG A 96 1.48 -16.33 -2.48
N TYR A 97 1.39 -16.10 -1.18
CA TYR A 97 2.22 -15.15 -0.47
C TYR A 97 3.70 -15.55 -0.50
N ASN A 98 4.01 -16.84 -0.24
CA ASN A 98 5.37 -17.35 -0.27
C ASN A 98 6.02 -17.23 -1.66
N ILE A 99 5.29 -17.55 -2.73
CA ILE A 99 5.76 -17.36 -4.13
C ILE A 99 6.12 -15.90 -4.41
N LEU A 100 5.25 -14.96 -3.99
CA LEU A 100 5.50 -13.53 -4.18
C LEU A 100 6.74 -13.07 -3.39
N ARG A 101 6.89 -13.55 -2.16
CA ARG A 101 8.01 -13.23 -1.29
C ARG A 101 9.33 -13.72 -1.87
N GLU A 102 9.40 -14.97 -2.34
CA GLU A 102 10.58 -15.52 -3.00
C GLU A 102 10.96 -14.71 -4.24
N ARG A 103 9.98 -14.39 -5.10
CA ARG A 103 10.23 -13.58 -6.30
C ARG A 103 10.85 -12.21 -5.98
N ASN A 104 10.44 -11.61 -4.87
CA ASN A 104 10.96 -10.31 -4.44
C ASN A 104 12.34 -10.43 -3.76
N ILE A 105 12.68 -11.58 -3.18
CA ILE A 105 14.01 -11.85 -2.62
C ILE A 105 15.03 -12.13 -3.74
N THR A 106 14.66 -12.94 -4.74
CA THR A 106 15.55 -13.32 -5.86
C THR A 106 15.81 -12.18 -6.85
N ARG A 107 15.03 -11.09 -6.78
CA ARG A 107 15.21 -9.87 -7.60
C ARG A 107 16.08 -8.80 -6.93
N LYS A 108 16.50 -8.99 -5.68
CA LYS A 108 17.51 -8.15 -5.01
C LYS A 108 18.90 -8.68 -5.28
#